data_AF-A0A7G8G146-F1
#
_entry.id   AF-A0A7G8G146-F1
#
_cell.length_a   1.000
_cell.length_b   1.000
_cell.length_c   1.000
_cell.angle_alpha   90.00
_cell.angle_beta   90.00
_cell.angle_gamma   90.00
#
_symmetry.space_group_name_H-M   'P 1'
#
loop_
_entity.id
_entity.type
_entity.pdbx_description
1 polymer ?
#
loop_
_entity_poly.entity_id
_entity_poly.type
_entity_poly.pdbx_seq_one_letter_code
_entity_poly.pdbx_strand_id
1 'polypeptide(L)'
;MSKRRRSFLPSQSRCVQRIAKQEQGLAMVTALMMGMVLFAGASGLLARQLMTRKLGALESYQQMAETAALNGFNRILGALNNNNPDNYRGYLLTLDNVEPDSGDVWLWEALGSADASSPKLEELCTDISNRVPESQAADWPRTGSGVQITEGTSQRNDGKAPIQLFYRLRGYSSPGKGGIGEGIFEVEGIVKRDNQTTDSYLARTLLRRSLYVQSIVPAEKDWAVMGGNYMELVGSRVTDHTGAEGPGLILLDMTDASGFDTIDCNILKRKDLVNAESNELSDKIWPTLNRGLPLGSLFVQDNAFDVGNNGLPRIWSFDDSERVVIDESIDESGSTTDSGSTAESGSTDNTESDGDSTSNTLSSAHLTFHAQCPDEGIVCVRSQDSTTFSQPEGVTIANNVITLHAEDICTQQSSFECHLYVEHLDLSKTKLLIENGDRPVVLHLEKPLNDTINPNLSGAIQLRNGSLLCGVNNGSSSCNQQPAKLIISASAGTSDMNCESDRPHMLRWEGSSKSSSTLPHAIVHLPRGTVKPFSDAYLHGVIWAHSICANDGNIQLVTENNGETVIKASDSLWKWTEKGFPGYGRMVARGIRGTGFDIFRRW
;
A
#
# COMPACT_ATOMS: atom_id res chain seq x y z
N MET A 1 -3.29 108.69 -10.01
CA MET A 1 -3.91 109.60 -11.00
C MET A 1 -5.36 109.15 -11.21
N SER A 2 -6.34 109.70 -10.51
CA SER A 2 -7.12 110.93 -10.78
C SER A 2 -8.08 110.85 -11.99
N LYS A 3 -9.34 111.27 -11.71
CA LYS A 3 -10.50 111.63 -12.57
C LYS A 3 -11.41 110.47 -13.04
N ARG A 4 -12.65 110.35 -12.54
CA ARG A 4 -13.89 111.20 -12.62
C ARG A 4 -14.74 110.96 -13.88
N ARG A 5 -15.95 110.40 -13.62
CA ARG A 5 -17.30 110.86 -14.05
C ARG A 5 -17.51 111.30 -15.51
N ARG A 6 -18.48 110.70 -16.22
CA ARG A 6 -19.89 111.19 -16.35
C ARG A 6 -20.74 110.35 -17.33
N SER A 7 -22.00 110.22 -16.95
CA SER A 7 -23.26 109.95 -17.67
C SER A 7 -23.38 110.33 -19.15
N PHE A 8 -24.24 109.61 -19.92
CA PHE A 8 -25.43 110.18 -20.61
C PHE A 8 -26.40 109.07 -21.13
N LEU A 9 -27.70 109.30 -20.90
CA LEU A 9 -28.92 108.67 -21.48
C LEU A 9 -29.10 109.09 -22.98
N PRO A 10 -29.95 108.47 -23.84
CA PRO A 10 -31.43 108.32 -23.71
C PRO A 10 -31.96 106.96 -24.27
N SER A 11 -33.23 106.58 -24.39
CA SER A 11 -34.52 107.25 -24.56
C SER A 11 -35.64 106.24 -24.23
N GLN A 12 -36.71 106.69 -23.60
CA GLN A 12 -37.94 105.91 -23.40
C GLN A 12 -38.73 105.77 -24.70
N SER A 13 -39.20 104.56 -24.97
CA SER A 13 -40.41 104.32 -25.77
C SER A 13 -41.28 103.33 -25.01
N ARG A 14 -42.37 103.83 -24.42
CA ARG A 14 -43.44 103.02 -23.84
C ARG A 14 -44.14 102.26 -24.96
N CYS A 15 -44.21 100.94 -24.85
CA CYS A 15 -45.27 100.16 -25.46
C CYS A 15 -45.87 99.26 -24.38
N VAL A 16 -47.12 99.57 -24.01
CA VAL A 16 -47.95 98.76 -23.11
C VAL A 16 -48.38 97.54 -23.92
N GLN A 17 -47.79 96.37 -23.66
CA GLN A 17 -48.30 95.10 -24.17
C GLN A 17 -49.03 94.35 -23.06
N ARG A 18 -50.31 94.11 -23.33
CA ARG A 18 -51.25 93.31 -22.55
C ARG A 18 -50.66 91.93 -22.29
N ILE A 19 -50.65 91.53 -21.03
CA ILE A 19 -50.36 90.17 -20.58
C ILE A 19 -51.44 89.23 -21.15
N ALA A 20 -51.06 88.38 -22.09
CA ALA A 20 -51.86 87.24 -22.52
C ALA A 20 -51.79 86.16 -21.43
N LYS A 21 -52.91 85.94 -20.73
CA LYS A 21 -53.05 85.02 -19.60
C LYS A 21 -53.21 83.55 -20.03
N GLN A 22 -52.61 83.15 -21.16
CA GLN A 22 -52.87 81.86 -21.82
C GLN A 22 -51.61 81.00 -22.09
N GLU A 23 -50.41 81.45 -21.73
CA GLU A 23 -49.17 80.64 -21.87
C GLU A 23 -48.52 80.23 -20.54
N GLN A 24 -49.03 80.70 -19.40
CA GLN A 24 -48.51 80.28 -18.08
C GLN A 24 -48.78 78.81 -17.76
N GLY A 25 -49.87 78.22 -18.28
CA GLY A 25 -50.17 76.79 -18.09
C GLY A 25 -49.27 75.85 -18.89
N LEU A 26 -48.96 76.21 -20.14
CA LEU A 26 -48.15 75.36 -21.02
C LEU A 26 -46.67 75.38 -20.64
N ALA A 27 -46.14 76.55 -20.25
CA ALA A 27 -44.78 76.68 -19.73
C ALA A 27 -44.59 75.98 -18.37
N MET A 28 -45.62 75.97 -17.52
CA MET A 28 -45.59 75.24 -16.25
C MET A 28 -45.61 73.72 -16.47
N VAL A 29 -46.39 73.22 -17.43
CA VAL A 29 -46.43 71.79 -17.77
C VAL A 29 -45.14 71.33 -18.44
N THR A 30 -44.55 72.10 -19.36
CA THR A 30 -43.27 71.75 -19.98
C THR A 30 -42.12 71.81 -18.99
N ALA A 31 -42.09 72.80 -18.08
CA ALA A 31 -41.11 72.84 -16.99
C ALA A 31 -41.26 71.65 -16.02
N LEU A 32 -42.49 71.21 -15.74
CA LEU A 32 -42.76 70.07 -14.85
C LEU A 32 -42.43 68.73 -15.53
N MET A 33 -42.71 68.58 -16.82
CA MET A 33 -42.30 67.43 -17.64
C MET A 33 -40.77 67.36 -17.78
N MET A 34 -40.11 68.49 -18.06
CA MET A 34 -38.65 68.57 -18.16
C MET A 34 -37.98 68.36 -16.79
N GLY A 35 -38.60 68.84 -15.71
CA GLY A 35 -38.23 68.53 -14.34
C GLY A 35 -38.33 67.03 -14.03
N MET A 36 -39.44 66.37 -14.39
CA MET A 36 -39.59 64.91 -14.23
C MET A 36 -38.56 64.12 -15.04
N VAL A 37 -38.27 64.52 -16.28
CA VAL A 37 -37.24 63.85 -17.11
C VAL A 37 -35.84 64.03 -16.51
N LEU A 38 -35.51 65.20 -15.97
CA LEU A 38 -34.24 65.44 -15.29
C LEU A 38 -34.13 64.65 -13.98
N PHE A 39 -35.20 64.58 -13.18
CA PHE A 39 -35.24 63.75 -11.97
C PHE A 39 -35.14 62.26 -12.29
N ALA A 40 -35.79 61.78 -13.35
CA ALA A 40 -35.67 60.41 -13.82
C ALA A 40 -34.25 60.09 -14.33
N GLY A 41 -33.64 61.01 -15.10
CA GLY A 41 -32.26 60.88 -15.58
C GLY A 41 -31.23 60.89 -14.45
N ALA A 42 -31.37 61.79 -13.48
CA ALA A 42 -30.52 61.85 -12.29
C ALA A 42 -30.68 60.60 -11.41
N SER A 43 -31.91 60.11 -11.23
CA SER A 43 -32.19 58.87 -10.49
C SER A 43 -31.60 57.65 -11.20
N GLY A 44 -31.67 57.58 -12.53
CA GLY A 44 -31.05 56.53 -13.34
C GLY A 44 -29.53 56.53 -13.25
N LEU A 45 -28.89 57.71 -13.26
CA LEU A 45 -27.44 57.84 -13.08
C LEU A 45 -27.00 57.47 -11.66
N LEU A 46 -27.74 57.90 -10.63
CA LEU A 46 -27.47 57.50 -9.24
C LEU A 46 -27.67 56.01 -9.04
N ALA A 47 -28.71 55.41 -9.61
CA ALA A 47 -28.92 53.97 -9.59
C ALA A 47 -27.76 53.23 -10.27
N ARG A 48 -27.29 53.71 -11.43
CA ARG A 48 -26.14 53.14 -12.14
C ARG A 48 -24.83 53.30 -11.35
N GLN A 49 -24.59 54.44 -10.72
CA GLN A 49 -23.42 54.66 -9.86
C GLN A 49 -23.47 53.79 -8.59
N LEU A 50 -24.66 53.59 -8.00
CA LEU A 50 -24.84 52.69 -6.88
C LEU A 50 -24.67 51.22 -7.28
N MET A 51 -25.19 50.82 -8.45
CA MET A 51 -25.02 49.46 -8.99
C MET A 51 -23.55 49.17 -9.33
N THR A 52 -22.84 50.09 -9.99
CA THR A 52 -21.41 49.91 -10.30
C THR A 52 -20.54 49.85 -9.05
N ARG A 53 -20.83 50.67 -8.02
CA ARG A 53 -20.17 50.56 -6.70
C ARG A 53 -20.49 49.25 -5.99
N LYS A 54 -21.73 48.77 -6.08
CA LYS A 54 -22.13 47.47 -5.52
C LYS A 54 -21.45 46.30 -6.24
N LEU A 55 -21.32 46.37 -7.56
CA LEU A 55 -20.62 45.36 -8.37
C LEU A 55 -19.12 45.31 -8.03
N GLY A 56 -18.44 46.45 -7.94
CA GLY A 56 -17.02 46.49 -7.56
C GLY A 56 -16.77 46.01 -6.13
N ALA A 57 -17.68 46.29 -5.18
CA ALA A 57 -17.59 45.76 -3.83
C ALA A 57 -17.83 44.24 -3.77
N LEU A 58 -18.80 43.74 -4.55
CA LEU A 58 -19.10 42.30 -4.66
C LEU A 58 -17.91 41.53 -5.22
N GLU A 59 -17.29 42.02 -6.30
CA GLU A 59 -16.13 41.40 -6.91
C GLU A 59 -14.93 41.37 -5.95
N SER A 60 -14.73 42.45 -5.19
CA SER A 60 -13.71 42.50 -4.14
C SER A 60 -13.97 41.46 -3.03
N TYR A 61 -15.21 41.29 -2.57
CA TYR A 61 -15.54 40.26 -1.58
C TYR A 61 -15.37 38.84 -2.14
N GLN A 62 -15.68 38.62 -3.43
CA GLN A 62 -15.46 37.34 -4.09
C GLN A 62 -13.96 37.01 -4.19
N GLN A 63 -13.11 37.96 -4.56
CA GLN A 63 -11.65 37.77 -4.55
C GLN A 63 -11.10 37.49 -3.13
N MET A 64 -11.66 38.14 -2.11
CA MET A 64 -11.33 37.83 -0.71
C MET A 64 -11.76 36.40 -0.33
N ALA A 65 -12.93 35.95 -0.76
CA ALA A 65 -13.41 34.59 -0.52
C ALA A 65 -12.54 33.54 -1.24
N GLU A 66 -12.14 33.78 -2.49
CA GLU A 66 -11.17 32.94 -3.21
C GLU A 66 -9.83 32.85 -2.49
N THR A 67 -9.32 34.00 -2.03
CA THR A 67 -8.09 34.07 -1.24
C THR A 67 -8.22 33.30 0.07
N ALA A 68 -9.38 33.39 0.74
CA ALA A 68 -9.65 32.65 1.96
C ALA A 68 -9.67 31.13 1.70
N ALA A 69 -10.30 30.68 0.62
CA ALA A 69 -10.36 29.27 0.23
C ALA A 69 -8.95 28.71 -0.06
N LEU A 70 -8.12 29.44 -0.82
CA LEU A 70 -6.74 29.05 -1.12
C LEU A 70 -5.85 28.98 0.13
N ASN A 71 -5.94 29.98 1.00
CA ASN A 71 -5.19 29.99 2.26
C ASN A 71 -5.67 28.85 3.20
N GLY A 72 -6.98 28.62 3.27
CA GLY A 72 -7.58 27.52 4.00
C GLY A 72 -7.08 26.16 3.51
N PHE A 73 -7.08 25.94 2.18
CA PHE A 73 -6.53 24.72 1.58
C PHE A 73 -5.06 24.50 1.96
N ASN A 74 -4.21 25.53 1.84
CA ASN A 74 -2.79 25.40 2.17
C ASN A 74 -2.56 25.10 3.66
N ARG A 75 -3.38 25.69 4.55
CA ARG A 75 -3.35 25.37 5.98
C ARG A 75 -3.74 23.91 6.20
N ILE A 76 -4.85 23.47 5.60
CA ILE A 76 -5.34 22.08 5.71
C ILE A 76 -4.26 21.10 5.27
N LEU A 77 -3.72 21.29 4.07
CA LEU A 77 -2.67 20.45 3.52
C LEU A 77 -1.41 20.47 4.40
N GLY A 78 -1.03 21.63 4.94
CA GLY A 78 0.11 21.76 5.84
C GLY A 78 -0.02 20.94 7.12
N ALA A 79 -1.22 20.85 7.71
CA ALA A 79 -1.45 20.02 8.88
C ALA A 79 -1.49 18.52 8.53
N LEU A 80 -2.08 18.15 7.39
CA LEU A 80 -2.14 16.75 6.95
C LEU A 80 -0.74 16.22 6.58
N ASN A 81 0.09 17.05 5.97
CA ASN A 81 1.47 16.71 5.59
C ASN A 81 2.50 16.90 6.70
N ASN A 82 2.07 17.15 7.95
CA ASN A 82 3.00 17.30 9.05
C ASN A 82 3.82 16.01 9.23
N ASN A 83 5.14 16.15 9.23
CA ASN A 83 6.08 15.04 9.33
C ASN A 83 6.49 14.74 10.79
N ASN A 84 6.03 15.52 11.76
CA ASN A 84 6.24 15.21 13.17
C ASN A 84 5.41 13.96 13.54
N PRO A 85 6.03 12.86 14.00
CA PRO A 85 5.31 11.65 14.42
C PRO A 85 4.21 11.95 15.46
N ASP A 86 4.49 12.84 16.41
CA ASP A 86 3.56 13.22 17.48
C ASP A 86 2.42 14.13 17.01
N ASN A 87 2.37 14.50 15.73
CA ASN A 87 1.28 15.29 15.13
C ASN A 87 1.05 14.87 13.67
N TYR A 88 1.34 13.62 13.35
CA TYR A 88 1.15 13.09 12.01
C TYR A 88 -0.35 12.87 11.76
N ARG A 89 -0.85 13.40 10.64
CA ARG A 89 -2.27 13.30 10.24
C ARG A 89 -2.46 12.81 8.80
N GLY A 90 -1.39 12.34 8.16
CA GLY A 90 -1.42 11.92 6.77
C GLY A 90 -2.34 10.73 6.52
N TYR A 91 -2.58 9.88 7.52
CA TYR A 91 -3.54 8.77 7.45
C TYR A 91 -4.97 9.24 7.11
N LEU A 92 -5.34 10.49 7.37
CA LEU A 92 -6.64 11.03 6.97
C LEU A 92 -6.79 11.13 5.45
N LEU A 93 -5.69 11.24 4.70
CA LEU A 93 -5.69 11.26 3.24
C LEU A 93 -6.06 9.92 2.61
N THR A 94 -6.12 8.83 3.39
CA THR A 94 -6.56 7.53 2.88
C THR A 94 -8.08 7.35 2.99
N LEU A 95 -8.77 8.25 3.69
CA LEU A 95 -10.18 8.15 4.00
C LEU A 95 -10.98 9.28 3.38
N ASP A 96 -12.13 8.93 2.81
CA ASP A 96 -13.12 9.94 2.41
C ASP A 96 -13.59 10.75 3.61
N ASN A 97 -13.91 12.02 3.35
CA ASN A 97 -14.46 12.92 4.34
C ASN A 97 -15.34 13.96 3.66
N VAL A 98 -16.55 13.55 3.31
CA VAL A 98 -17.56 14.39 2.67
C VAL A 98 -18.52 14.92 3.74
N GLU A 99 -19.02 16.14 3.53
CA GLU A 99 -20.06 16.71 4.40
C GLU A 99 -21.28 15.79 4.43
N PRO A 100 -21.64 15.27 5.62
CA PRO A 100 -22.76 14.38 5.76
C PRO A 100 -24.10 15.12 5.58
N ASP A 101 -25.15 14.36 5.25
CA ASP A 101 -26.51 14.87 5.34
C ASP A 101 -26.88 15.18 6.80
N SER A 102 -27.84 16.07 7.02
CA SER A 102 -28.13 16.64 8.34
C SER A 102 -28.33 15.59 9.43
N GLY A 103 -27.42 15.53 10.41
CA GLY A 103 -27.50 14.67 11.59
C GLY A 103 -26.40 13.62 11.71
N ASP A 104 -25.68 13.32 10.63
CA ASP A 104 -24.62 12.30 10.62
C ASP A 104 -23.23 12.89 10.96
N VAL A 105 -22.33 12.03 11.45
CA VAL A 105 -20.96 12.38 11.86
C VAL A 105 -20.01 12.29 10.67
N TRP A 106 -19.04 13.21 10.58
CA TRP A 106 -18.03 13.14 9.53
C TRP A 106 -17.13 11.91 9.72
N LEU A 107 -16.75 11.25 8.62
CA LEU A 107 -15.92 10.04 8.65
C LEU A 107 -14.61 10.23 9.43
N TRP A 108 -13.93 11.37 9.29
CA TRP A 108 -12.70 11.64 10.04
C TRP A 108 -12.90 11.81 11.55
N GLU A 109 -14.12 12.13 12.01
CA GLU A 109 -14.46 12.25 13.43
C GLU A 109 -14.94 10.93 14.02
N ALA A 110 -15.62 10.13 13.21
CA ALA A 110 -16.05 8.80 13.59
C ALA A 110 -14.86 7.85 13.82
N LEU A 111 -13.65 8.18 13.34
CA LEU A 111 -12.45 7.38 13.49
C LEU A 111 -12.13 7.04 14.96
N GLY A 112 -12.05 5.74 15.22
CA GLY A 112 -11.76 5.22 16.56
C GLY A 112 -12.93 5.34 17.53
N SER A 113 -14.15 5.60 17.01
CA SER A 113 -15.35 5.40 17.79
C SER A 113 -15.67 3.91 17.90
N ALA A 114 -16.37 3.53 18.97
CA ALA A 114 -16.83 2.16 19.19
C ALA A 114 -18.00 1.76 18.26
N ASP A 115 -18.49 2.68 17.43
CA ASP A 115 -19.55 2.41 16.47
C ASP A 115 -19.03 1.47 15.36
N ALA A 116 -19.83 0.46 15.01
CA ALA A 116 -19.58 -0.42 13.89
C ALA A 116 -19.51 0.33 12.54
N SER A 117 -20.10 1.53 12.47
CA SER A 117 -20.03 2.42 11.30
C SER A 117 -18.71 3.19 11.18
N SER A 118 -17.85 3.19 12.22
CA SER A 118 -16.55 3.88 12.19
C SER A 118 -15.71 3.36 11.02
N PRO A 119 -15.14 4.24 10.18
CA PRO A 119 -14.16 3.81 9.19
C PRO A 119 -12.98 3.14 9.88
N LYS A 120 -12.44 2.10 9.24
CA LYS A 120 -11.24 1.39 9.68
C LYS A 120 -10.08 1.77 8.76
N LEU A 121 -8.92 2.05 9.36
CA LEU A 121 -7.70 2.29 8.61
C LEU A 121 -7.17 0.96 8.06
N GLU A 122 -6.51 1.02 6.90
CA GLU A 122 -5.76 -0.13 6.37
C GLU A 122 -4.63 -0.52 7.34
N GLU A 123 -4.00 0.45 8.01
CA GLU A 123 -3.01 0.22 9.05
C GLU A 123 -3.66 0.33 10.42
N LEU A 124 -4.04 -0.82 10.98
CA LEU A 124 -4.91 -0.92 12.16
C LEU A 124 -4.32 -0.28 13.43
N CYS A 125 -2.99 -0.20 13.49
CA CYS A 125 -2.24 0.31 14.63
C CYS A 125 -1.64 1.70 14.40
N THR A 126 -2.13 2.42 13.40
CA THR A 126 -1.80 3.84 13.24
C THR A 126 -2.24 4.62 14.47
N ASP A 127 -1.35 5.41 15.05
CA ASP A 127 -1.69 6.30 16.15
C ASP A 127 -2.64 7.41 15.66
N ILE A 128 -3.87 7.38 16.17
CA ILE A 128 -4.90 8.38 15.90
C ILE A 128 -5.18 9.29 17.11
N SER A 129 -4.29 9.34 18.10
CA SER A 129 -4.40 10.24 19.26
C SER A 129 -4.50 11.71 18.83
N ASN A 130 -3.84 12.05 17.73
CA ASN A 130 -3.89 13.36 17.07
C ASN A 130 -5.09 13.57 16.14
N ARG A 131 -6.07 12.67 16.14
CA ARG A 131 -7.35 12.90 15.45
C ARG A 131 -7.98 14.19 15.97
N VAL A 132 -8.84 14.81 15.18
CA VAL A 132 -9.60 15.99 15.63
C VAL A 132 -10.48 15.56 16.81
N PRO A 133 -10.19 15.95 18.06
CA PRO A 133 -11.03 15.55 19.19
C PRO A 133 -12.39 16.23 19.05
N GLU A 134 -13.47 15.54 19.43
CA GLU A 134 -14.83 16.09 19.46
C GLU A 134 -14.90 17.43 20.22
N SER A 135 -14.06 17.60 21.25
CA SER A 135 -13.95 18.83 22.04
C SER A 135 -13.23 20.01 21.35
N GLN A 136 -12.52 19.77 20.24
CA GLN A 136 -11.88 20.79 19.38
C GLN A 136 -12.47 20.83 17.96
N ALA A 137 -13.61 20.17 17.72
CA ALA A 137 -14.39 20.28 16.48
C ALA A 137 -14.75 21.74 16.14
N ALA A 138 -14.65 22.64 17.12
CA ALA A 138 -14.80 24.07 16.98
C ALA A 138 -13.60 24.81 16.35
N ASP A 139 -12.49 24.18 15.94
CA ASP A 139 -11.35 24.94 15.36
C ASP A 139 -10.58 24.27 14.21
N TRP A 140 -10.99 23.10 13.71
CA TRP A 140 -10.32 22.51 12.55
C TRP A 140 -11.12 21.41 11.84
N PRO A 141 -11.18 21.39 10.49
CA PRO A 141 -11.29 22.51 9.57
C PRO A 141 -12.77 22.78 9.21
N ARG A 142 -13.72 22.52 10.12
CA ARG A 142 -15.15 22.34 9.76
C ARG A 142 -16.16 23.18 10.52
N THR A 143 -15.72 24.09 11.41
CA THR A 143 -16.61 25.04 12.10
C THR A 143 -17.71 25.57 11.18
N GLY A 144 -18.98 25.44 11.58
CA GLY A 144 -20.12 25.97 10.81
C GLY A 144 -19.99 27.48 10.54
N SER A 145 -19.29 28.19 11.43
CA SER A 145 -18.91 29.60 11.32
C SER A 145 -17.67 29.89 10.46
N GLY A 146 -16.90 28.86 10.07
CA GLY A 146 -15.59 28.96 9.42
C GLY A 146 -14.45 29.27 10.41
N VAL A 147 -13.24 28.76 10.11
CA VAL A 147 -12.01 29.03 10.86
C VAL A 147 -11.46 30.36 10.40
N GLN A 148 -11.23 31.29 11.34
CA GLN A 148 -10.82 32.65 11.04
C GLN A 148 -9.35 32.70 10.57
N ILE A 149 -9.08 33.46 9.50
CA ILE A 149 -7.73 33.64 8.93
C ILE A 149 -7.12 34.95 9.42
N THR A 150 -7.93 36.00 9.56
CA THR A 150 -7.49 37.36 9.86
C THR A 150 -7.89 37.76 11.27
N GLU A 151 -7.01 38.41 12.03
CA GLU A 151 -7.35 39.02 13.33
C GLU A 151 -7.14 40.54 13.27
N GLY A 152 -8.09 41.30 13.83
CA GLY A 152 -7.76 42.60 14.44
C GLY A 152 -7.74 43.89 13.61
N THR A 153 -8.00 43.93 12.30
CA THR A 153 -8.21 45.24 11.61
C THR A 153 -9.19 45.17 10.45
N SER A 154 -10.19 46.05 10.47
CA SER A 154 -11.15 46.18 9.35
C SER A 154 -10.44 46.66 8.10
N GLN A 155 -10.64 45.96 6.97
CA GLN A 155 -10.20 46.45 5.66
C GLN A 155 -10.99 47.68 5.16
N ARG A 156 -12.03 48.12 5.89
CA ARG A 156 -12.84 49.31 5.59
C ARG A 156 -13.18 50.10 6.84
N ASN A 157 -13.01 51.42 6.79
CA ASN A 157 -13.52 52.33 7.83
C ASN A 157 -14.91 52.86 7.46
N ASP A 158 -15.93 52.00 7.55
CA ASP A 158 -17.32 52.32 7.20
C ASP A 158 -18.26 52.40 8.42
N GLY A 159 -17.71 52.48 9.64
CA GLY A 159 -18.47 52.54 10.89
C GLY A 159 -19.21 51.25 11.24
N LYS A 160 -19.00 50.18 10.47
CA LYS A 160 -19.55 48.84 10.71
C LYS A 160 -18.43 47.91 11.16
N ALA A 161 -18.82 46.74 11.66
CA ALA A 161 -17.88 45.75 12.17
C ALA A 161 -16.88 45.27 11.09
N PRO A 162 -15.65 44.88 11.49
CA PRO A 162 -14.58 44.54 10.57
C PRO A 162 -14.94 43.38 9.65
N ILE A 163 -14.51 43.46 8.40
CA ILE A 163 -14.58 42.35 7.45
C ILE A 163 -13.48 41.35 7.80
N GLN A 164 -13.87 40.09 7.97
CA GLN A 164 -13.00 38.99 8.36
C GLN A 164 -13.12 37.86 7.34
N LEU A 165 -12.00 37.16 7.11
CA LEU A 165 -11.90 36.03 6.19
C LEU A 165 -11.91 34.74 7.00
N PHE A 166 -12.67 33.76 6.53
CA PHE A 166 -12.77 32.43 7.14
C PHE A 166 -12.67 31.36 6.07
N TYR A 167 -12.32 30.14 6.48
CA TYR A 167 -12.36 28.96 5.62
C TYR A 167 -13.00 27.77 6.32
N ARG A 168 -13.51 26.81 5.55
CA ARG A 168 -13.87 25.49 6.05
C ARG A 168 -13.76 24.42 4.96
N LEU A 169 -13.47 23.20 5.36
CA LEU A 169 -13.52 22.00 4.53
C LEU A 169 -14.99 21.61 4.32
N ARG A 170 -15.39 21.42 3.06
CA ARG A 170 -16.70 20.90 2.65
C ARG A 170 -16.63 19.43 2.25
N GLY A 171 -15.49 19.00 1.75
CA GLY A 171 -15.33 17.61 1.34
C GLY A 171 -13.89 17.27 1.02
N TYR A 172 -13.58 16.01 1.21
CA TYR A 172 -12.40 15.36 0.69
C TYR A 172 -12.79 14.00 0.12
N SER A 173 -12.42 13.75 -1.13
CA SER A 173 -12.48 12.43 -1.75
C SER A 173 -11.08 11.86 -1.81
N SER A 174 -10.88 10.72 -1.16
CA SER A 174 -9.65 9.94 -1.16
C SER A 174 -9.46 9.25 -2.52
N PRO A 175 -8.21 9.01 -2.95
CA PRO A 175 -7.95 8.13 -4.09
C PRO A 175 -8.31 6.66 -3.83
N GLY A 176 -8.72 6.30 -2.61
CA GLY A 176 -9.14 4.96 -2.22
C GLY A 176 -8.06 4.17 -1.47
N LYS A 177 -8.12 2.83 -1.56
CA LYS A 177 -7.21 1.91 -0.85
C LYS A 177 -5.74 2.22 -1.16
N GLY A 178 -4.89 2.20 -0.13
CA GLY A 178 -3.47 2.51 -0.24
C GLY A 178 -3.11 4.01 -0.31
N GLY A 179 -4.06 4.93 -0.48
CA GLY A 179 -3.78 6.37 -0.47
C GLY A 179 -2.87 6.85 -1.63
N ILE A 180 -2.93 6.19 -2.79
CA ILE A 180 -2.13 6.55 -3.96
C ILE A 180 -3.07 6.95 -5.09
N GLY A 181 -2.93 8.18 -5.59
CA GLY A 181 -3.72 8.66 -6.71
C GLY A 181 -4.25 10.08 -6.53
N GLU A 182 -5.30 10.41 -7.27
CA GLU A 182 -5.93 11.73 -7.21
C GLU A 182 -6.89 11.84 -6.02
N GLY A 183 -6.57 12.71 -5.07
CA GLY A 183 -7.48 13.16 -4.01
C GLY A 183 -8.07 14.52 -4.35
N ILE A 184 -9.34 14.75 -4.01
CA ILE A 184 -10.05 16.00 -4.35
C ILE A 184 -10.49 16.70 -3.07
N PHE A 185 -10.01 17.92 -2.87
CA PHE A 185 -10.44 18.80 -1.78
C PHE A 185 -11.50 19.78 -2.26
N GLU A 186 -12.50 19.99 -1.42
CA GLU A 186 -13.51 21.02 -1.56
C GLU A 186 -13.45 21.95 -0.34
N VAL A 187 -12.90 23.15 -0.52
CA VAL A 187 -12.66 24.12 0.55
C VAL A 187 -13.46 25.38 0.27
N GLU A 188 -14.31 25.78 1.21
CA GLU A 188 -15.09 27.01 1.13
C GLU A 188 -14.36 28.15 1.82
N GLY A 189 -14.18 29.25 1.10
CA GLY A 189 -13.76 30.54 1.62
C GLY A 189 -14.98 31.43 1.87
N ILE A 190 -14.98 32.09 3.02
CA ILE A 190 -16.12 32.83 3.55
C ILE A 190 -15.67 34.23 3.94
N VAL A 191 -16.45 35.24 3.54
CA VAL A 191 -16.26 36.62 3.98
C VAL A 191 -17.50 37.06 4.75
N LYS A 192 -17.31 37.46 6.01
CA LYS A 192 -18.37 37.99 6.87
C LYS A 192 -17.84 39.12 7.73
N ARG A 193 -18.74 39.82 8.42
CA ARG A 193 -18.35 40.81 9.42
C ARG A 193 -18.25 40.17 10.81
N ASP A 194 -17.29 40.65 11.59
CA ASP A 194 -17.14 40.35 13.01
C ASP A 194 -18.48 40.71 13.73
N ASN A 195 -19.04 39.83 14.56
CA ASN A 195 -20.39 39.93 15.15
C ASN A 195 -21.63 39.66 14.27
N GLN A 196 -21.50 39.08 13.06
CA GLN A 196 -22.68 38.56 12.36
C GLN A 196 -22.89 37.05 12.55
N THR A 197 -24.16 36.65 12.70
CA THR A 197 -24.59 35.25 12.87
C THR A 197 -24.22 34.39 11.65
N THR A 198 -24.34 33.07 11.81
CA THR A 198 -23.91 32.01 10.87
C THR A 198 -24.45 32.09 9.45
N ASP A 199 -25.39 32.99 9.13
CA ASP A 199 -26.00 33.09 7.79
C ASP A 199 -25.84 34.47 7.10
N SER A 200 -25.08 35.40 7.70
CA SER A 200 -24.85 36.72 7.09
C SER A 200 -23.51 36.78 6.36
N TYR A 201 -23.51 36.30 5.12
CA TYR A 201 -22.33 36.26 4.26
C TYR A 201 -22.24 37.49 3.35
N LEU A 202 -21.03 38.04 3.20
CA LEU A 202 -20.73 39.06 2.19
C LEU A 202 -20.34 38.43 0.85
N ALA A 203 -19.62 37.31 0.89
CA ALA A 203 -19.30 36.46 -0.25
C ALA A 203 -18.92 35.05 0.22
N ARG A 204 -19.15 34.06 -0.65
CA ARG A 204 -18.68 32.69 -0.48
C ARG A 204 -18.10 32.18 -1.79
N THR A 205 -17.06 31.37 -1.68
CA THR A 205 -16.47 30.69 -2.83
C THR A 205 -16.02 29.31 -2.44
N LEU A 206 -16.36 28.31 -3.25
CA LEU A 206 -15.85 26.95 -3.12
C LEU A 206 -14.71 26.71 -4.10
N LEU A 207 -13.54 26.42 -3.54
CA LEU A 207 -12.40 25.89 -4.25
C LEU A 207 -12.54 24.37 -4.32
N ARG A 208 -12.58 23.84 -5.53
CA ARG A 208 -12.36 22.42 -5.79
C ARG A 208 -10.98 22.25 -6.40
N ARG A 209 -10.13 21.46 -5.74
CA ARG A 209 -8.74 21.26 -6.12
C ARG A 209 -8.35 19.80 -6.01
N SER A 210 -7.72 19.28 -7.05
CA SER A 210 -7.11 17.96 -6.98
C SER A 210 -5.64 18.02 -6.56
N LEU A 211 -5.23 16.98 -5.85
CA LEU A 211 -3.85 16.76 -5.45
C LEU A 211 -3.50 15.28 -5.63
N TYR A 212 -2.21 15.00 -5.78
CA TYR A 212 -1.75 13.62 -5.85
C TYR A 212 -1.39 13.18 -4.44
N VAL A 213 -2.12 12.22 -3.88
CA VAL A 213 -1.74 11.58 -2.63
C VAL A 213 -0.73 10.49 -2.96
N GLN A 214 0.36 10.47 -2.21
CA GLN A 214 1.38 9.44 -2.29
C GLN A 214 1.56 8.82 -0.92
N SER A 215 1.45 7.49 -0.84
CA SER A 215 1.86 6.71 0.32
C SER A 215 3.20 6.04 0.03
N ILE A 216 4.14 6.11 0.96
CA ILE A 216 5.47 5.46 0.85
C ILE A 216 5.89 4.86 2.18
N VAL A 217 6.78 3.86 2.14
CA VAL A 217 7.52 3.43 3.33
C VAL A 217 8.63 4.46 3.63
N PRO A 218 8.63 5.15 4.78
CA PRO A 218 9.48 6.33 4.98
C PRO A 218 10.94 6.03 5.34
N ALA A 219 11.24 4.85 5.90
CA ALA A 219 12.60 4.46 6.28
C ALA A 219 12.79 2.94 6.25
N GLU A 220 14.04 2.47 6.21
CA GLU A 220 14.41 1.05 6.14
C GLU A 220 13.81 0.21 7.29
N LYS A 221 13.73 0.78 8.49
CA LYS A 221 13.11 0.12 9.66
C LYS A 221 11.59 -0.09 9.54
N ASP A 222 10.94 0.64 8.64
CA ASP A 222 9.49 0.62 8.43
C ASP A 222 9.08 -0.40 7.37
N TRP A 223 10.04 -1.00 6.66
CA TRP A 223 9.79 -2.03 5.67
C TRP A 223 9.43 -3.36 6.31
N ALA A 224 8.55 -4.10 5.65
CA ALA A 224 8.24 -5.48 5.99
C ALA A 224 9.43 -6.37 5.60
N VAL A 225 10.09 -6.96 6.59
CA VAL A 225 11.11 -7.99 6.38
C VAL A 225 10.51 -9.39 6.55
N MET A 226 9.39 -9.47 7.26
CA MET A 226 8.53 -10.64 7.31
C MET A 226 7.10 -10.18 7.00
N GLY A 227 6.34 -10.94 6.20
CA GLY A 227 4.99 -10.55 5.79
C GLY A 227 4.14 -11.74 5.41
N GLY A 228 2.85 -11.73 5.78
CA GLY A 228 1.94 -12.85 5.55
C GLY A 228 0.56 -12.69 6.16
N ASN A 229 -0.33 -13.64 5.86
CA ASN A 229 -1.71 -13.66 6.33
C ASN A 229 -1.88 -14.50 7.60
N TYR A 230 -1.16 -15.61 7.68
CA TYR A 230 -1.15 -16.50 8.84
C TYR A 230 0.27 -16.67 9.35
N MET A 231 0.49 -16.45 10.64
CA MET A 231 1.82 -16.55 11.22
C MET A 231 1.78 -17.24 12.58
N GLU A 232 2.70 -18.17 12.77
CA GLU A 232 3.02 -18.76 14.05
C GLU A 232 4.53 -18.66 14.23
N LEU A 233 4.99 -17.65 14.96
CA LEU A 233 6.39 -17.25 15.01
C LEU A 233 7.13 -17.85 16.21
N VAL A 234 6.44 -18.25 17.27
CA VAL A 234 7.04 -18.88 18.46
C VAL A 234 8.24 -18.06 18.97
N GLY A 235 9.44 -18.63 19.06
CA GLY A 235 10.67 -17.98 19.49
C GLY A 235 11.49 -17.35 18.36
N SER A 236 10.89 -17.13 17.19
CA SER A 236 11.54 -16.49 16.04
C SER A 236 12.01 -15.07 16.36
N ARG A 237 12.97 -14.57 15.59
CA ARG A 237 13.57 -13.24 15.80
C ARG A 237 14.01 -12.59 14.50
N VAL A 238 13.96 -11.25 14.48
CA VAL A 238 14.51 -10.41 13.42
C VAL A 238 15.78 -9.73 13.96
N THR A 239 16.92 -10.08 13.38
CA THR A 239 18.25 -9.64 13.87
C THR A 239 19.08 -8.93 12.80
N ASP A 240 20.08 -8.17 13.22
CA ASP A 240 21.16 -7.72 12.35
C ASP A 240 22.27 -8.80 12.21
N HIS A 241 23.34 -8.48 11.49
CA HIS A 241 24.48 -9.39 11.31
C HIS A 241 25.26 -9.71 12.59
N THR A 242 25.11 -8.93 13.66
CA THR A 242 25.74 -9.14 14.97
C THR A 242 24.89 -10.01 15.90
N GLY A 243 23.62 -10.25 15.52
CA GLY A 243 22.63 -10.94 16.35
C GLY A 243 21.85 -10.00 17.28
N ALA A 244 22.05 -8.68 17.19
CA ALA A 244 21.22 -7.69 17.87
C ALA A 244 19.90 -7.48 17.11
N GLU A 245 19.00 -6.66 17.64
CA GLU A 245 17.71 -6.37 16.99
C GLU A 245 17.92 -5.78 15.57
N GLY A 246 17.35 -6.44 14.57
CA GLY A 246 17.49 -6.05 13.16
C GLY A 246 16.47 -5.00 12.72
N PRO A 247 16.75 -4.21 11.68
CA PRO A 247 15.77 -3.30 11.09
C PRO A 247 14.63 -4.06 10.40
N GLY A 248 13.45 -3.45 10.38
CA GLY A 248 12.26 -3.93 9.68
C GLY A 248 11.13 -4.33 10.63
N LEU A 249 9.95 -4.45 10.03
CA LEU A 249 8.68 -4.83 10.65
C LEU A 249 8.21 -6.21 10.16
N ILE A 250 7.28 -6.78 10.91
CA ILE A 250 6.52 -7.97 10.57
C ILE A 250 5.12 -7.51 10.18
N LEU A 251 4.75 -7.60 8.91
CA LEU A 251 3.42 -7.23 8.44
C LEU A 251 2.47 -8.41 8.50
N LEU A 252 1.41 -8.28 9.29
CA LEU A 252 0.34 -9.27 9.37
C LEU A 252 -0.87 -8.76 8.58
N ASP A 253 -1.16 -9.38 7.44
CA ASP A 253 -2.30 -9.02 6.60
C ASP A 253 -3.57 -9.77 7.00
N MET A 254 -4.53 -9.02 7.54
CA MET A 254 -5.75 -9.54 8.13
C MET A 254 -6.95 -9.26 7.23
N THR A 255 -7.94 -10.14 7.28
CA THR A 255 -9.22 -9.96 6.55
C THR A 255 -10.29 -9.27 7.40
N ASP A 256 -10.16 -9.34 8.73
CA ASP A 256 -11.07 -8.75 9.70
C ASP A 256 -10.32 -7.84 10.69
N ALA A 257 -10.95 -6.72 11.03
CA ALA A 257 -10.46 -5.75 12.00
C ALA A 257 -11.14 -5.89 13.38
N SER A 258 -12.01 -6.90 13.57
CA SER A 258 -12.67 -7.15 14.85
C SER A 258 -11.65 -7.35 15.97
N GLY A 259 -11.88 -6.73 17.13
CA GLY A 259 -10.95 -6.77 18.27
C GLY A 259 -9.83 -5.72 18.26
N PHE A 260 -9.66 -4.97 17.16
CA PHE A 260 -8.78 -3.79 17.13
C PHE A 260 -9.58 -2.51 17.44
N ASP A 261 -9.29 -1.92 18.59
CA ASP A 261 -9.49 -0.50 18.79
C ASP A 261 -8.16 0.21 18.50
N THR A 262 -8.24 1.22 17.63
CA THR A 262 -7.17 2.16 17.29
C THR A 262 -6.52 2.83 18.51
N ILE A 263 -7.19 2.85 19.66
CA ILE A 263 -6.67 3.38 20.93
C ILE A 263 -5.84 2.32 21.69
N ASP A 264 -6.25 1.04 21.59
CA ASP A 264 -5.71 -0.07 22.37
C ASP A 264 -4.88 -1.02 21.51
N CYS A 265 -4.07 -0.51 20.58
CA CYS A 265 -3.12 -1.36 19.83
C CYS A 265 -1.96 -1.85 20.73
N ASN A 266 -2.35 -2.55 21.80
CA ASN A 266 -1.57 -3.06 22.89
C ASN A 266 -0.62 -4.13 22.35
N ILE A 267 0.66 -3.86 22.58
CA ILE A 267 1.84 -4.66 22.27
C ILE A 267 1.65 -6.14 22.68
N LEU A 268 0.99 -6.39 23.82
CA LEU A 268 0.75 -7.76 24.30
C LEU A 268 -0.24 -8.54 23.44
N LYS A 269 -1.25 -7.87 22.84
CA LYS A 269 -2.17 -8.53 21.91
C LYS A 269 -1.50 -8.86 20.58
N ARG A 270 -0.48 -8.09 20.16
CA ARG A 270 0.13 -8.25 18.83
C ARG A 270 0.91 -9.54 18.68
N LYS A 271 1.67 -9.93 19.70
CA LYS A 271 2.40 -11.20 19.67
C LYS A 271 1.46 -12.41 19.65
N ASP A 272 0.32 -12.32 20.33
CA ASP A 272 -0.67 -13.40 20.36
C ASP A 272 -1.28 -13.62 18.96
N LEU A 273 -1.42 -12.58 18.14
CA LEU A 273 -1.91 -12.69 16.76
C LEU A 273 -1.02 -13.54 15.85
N VAL A 274 0.27 -13.63 16.19
CA VAL A 274 1.26 -14.38 15.41
C VAL A 274 1.86 -15.54 16.21
N ASN A 275 1.21 -15.92 17.32
CA ASN A 275 1.69 -16.95 18.26
C ASN A 275 3.18 -16.79 18.63
N ALA A 276 3.63 -15.56 18.93
CA ALA A 276 5.00 -15.27 19.32
C ALA A 276 5.20 -15.35 20.84
N GLU A 277 6.28 -16.00 21.27
CA GLU A 277 6.65 -16.13 22.68
C GLU A 277 7.35 -14.87 23.21
N SER A 278 8.23 -14.29 22.38
CA SER A 278 9.04 -13.11 22.73
C SER A 278 8.24 -11.80 22.64
N ASN A 279 8.33 -10.99 23.69
CA ASN A 279 7.78 -9.63 23.67
C ASN A 279 8.58 -8.67 22.77
N GLU A 280 9.81 -9.03 22.36
CA GLU A 280 10.63 -8.22 21.45
C GLU A 280 10.00 -8.12 20.05
N LEU A 281 9.26 -9.16 19.63
CA LEU A 281 8.56 -9.14 18.35
C LEU A 281 7.31 -8.25 18.38
N SER A 282 6.71 -8.03 19.55
CA SER A 282 5.47 -7.28 19.66
C SER A 282 5.54 -5.88 19.03
N ASP A 283 6.67 -5.18 19.20
CA ASP A 283 6.86 -3.83 18.66
C ASP A 283 7.16 -3.83 17.15
N LYS A 284 7.58 -4.98 16.60
CA LYS A 284 7.82 -5.16 15.16
C LYS A 284 6.56 -5.55 14.40
N ILE A 285 5.54 -6.10 15.08
CA ILE A 285 4.31 -6.54 14.43
C ILE A 285 3.44 -5.34 14.07
N TRP A 286 3.14 -5.22 12.77
CA TRP A 286 2.33 -4.17 12.17
C TRP A 286 1.15 -4.80 11.41
N PRO A 287 -0.04 -4.87 12.03
CA PRO A 287 -1.20 -5.48 11.41
C PRO A 287 -1.84 -4.53 10.38
N THR A 288 -2.22 -5.09 9.23
CA THR A 288 -2.83 -4.39 8.10
C THR A 288 -4.12 -5.08 7.68
N LEU A 289 -5.05 -4.34 7.09
CA LEU A 289 -6.36 -4.85 6.68
C LEU A 289 -6.45 -4.96 5.15
N ASN A 290 -6.55 -6.19 4.63
CA ASN A 290 -6.75 -6.49 3.21
C ASN A 290 -5.75 -5.80 2.28
N ARG A 291 -4.49 -5.70 2.71
CA ARG A 291 -3.37 -5.13 1.94
C ARG A 291 -2.84 -6.12 0.91
N GLY A 292 -2.84 -7.40 1.26
CA GLY A 292 -2.20 -8.45 0.48
C GLY A 292 -0.67 -8.41 0.54
N LEU A 293 -0.06 -9.39 -0.13
CA LEU A 293 1.39 -9.48 -0.32
C LEU A 293 1.79 -8.78 -1.63
N PRO A 294 3.04 -8.31 -1.75
CA PRO A 294 3.53 -7.73 -2.99
C PRO A 294 3.41 -8.70 -4.18
N LEU A 295 3.28 -8.16 -5.38
CA LEU A 295 3.19 -8.98 -6.60
C LEU A 295 4.58 -9.48 -7.04
N GLY A 296 4.64 -10.65 -7.68
CA GLY A 296 5.88 -11.23 -8.20
C GLY A 296 6.58 -10.40 -9.28
N SER A 297 5.88 -9.41 -9.87
CA SER A 297 6.44 -8.45 -10.82
C SER A 297 7.58 -7.60 -10.24
N LEU A 298 7.74 -7.58 -8.91
CA LEU A 298 8.91 -6.99 -8.25
C LEU A 298 10.23 -7.64 -8.66
N PHE A 299 10.20 -8.91 -9.06
CA PHE A 299 11.38 -9.69 -9.43
C PHE A 299 11.46 -9.94 -10.94
N VAL A 300 10.87 -9.03 -11.74
CA VAL A 300 10.87 -9.10 -13.22
C VAL A 300 11.36 -7.77 -13.79
N GLN A 301 12.34 -7.81 -14.70
CA GLN A 301 12.74 -6.67 -15.54
C GLN A 301 12.63 -7.03 -17.02
N ASP A 302 13.39 -8.05 -17.45
CA ASP A 302 13.45 -8.50 -18.84
C ASP A 302 12.58 -9.74 -19.11
N ASN A 303 12.06 -10.37 -18.04
CA ASN A 303 11.15 -11.52 -18.09
C ASN A 303 11.76 -12.72 -18.83
N ALA A 304 13.04 -12.97 -18.57
CA ALA A 304 13.84 -14.02 -19.18
C ALA A 304 13.68 -15.34 -18.43
N PHE A 305 13.13 -16.34 -19.11
CA PHE A 305 12.96 -17.69 -18.57
C PHE A 305 14.01 -18.63 -19.12
N ASP A 306 14.42 -19.60 -18.31
CA ASP A 306 15.22 -20.71 -18.78
C ASP A 306 14.40 -21.57 -19.75
N VAL A 307 14.96 -21.80 -20.93
CA VAL A 307 14.27 -22.49 -22.03
C VAL A 307 15.11 -23.66 -22.53
N GLY A 308 14.43 -24.72 -22.96
CA GLY A 308 15.05 -25.81 -23.68
C GLY A 308 15.38 -25.45 -25.14
N ASN A 309 15.99 -26.39 -25.86
CA ASN A 309 16.31 -26.24 -27.28
C ASN A 309 15.08 -26.04 -28.19
N ASN A 310 13.90 -26.40 -27.70
CA ASN A 310 12.61 -26.19 -28.38
C ASN A 310 12.01 -24.79 -28.15
N GLY A 311 12.68 -23.93 -27.37
CA GLY A 311 12.20 -22.59 -27.04
C GLY A 311 11.07 -22.56 -26.01
N LEU A 312 10.72 -23.71 -25.41
CA LEU A 312 9.74 -23.79 -24.32
C LEU A 312 10.44 -23.73 -22.96
N PRO A 313 9.74 -23.27 -21.91
CA PRO A 313 10.27 -23.27 -20.55
C PRO A 313 10.81 -24.64 -20.15
N ARG A 314 12.04 -24.63 -19.62
CA ARG A 314 12.67 -25.80 -19.02
C ARG A 314 12.23 -25.88 -17.56
N ILE A 315 11.74 -27.04 -17.16
CA ILE A 315 11.31 -27.34 -15.80
C ILE A 315 12.36 -28.22 -15.15
N TRP A 316 12.81 -27.81 -13.98
CA TRP A 316 13.89 -28.43 -13.22
C TRP A 316 13.36 -29.23 -12.04
N SER A 317 14.03 -30.34 -11.76
CA SER A 317 13.76 -31.19 -10.60
C SER A 317 15.06 -31.65 -9.97
N PHE A 318 15.14 -31.60 -8.64
CA PHE A 318 16.31 -32.02 -7.87
C PHE A 318 15.89 -32.94 -6.72
N ASP A 319 16.44 -34.13 -6.63
CA ASP A 319 16.11 -35.09 -5.57
C ASP A 319 17.27 -36.03 -5.28
N ASP A 320 17.78 -36.02 -4.05
CA ASP A 320 18.89 -36.89 -3.61
C ASP A 320 18.49 -37.97 -2.60
N SER A 321 17.18 -38.11 -2.37
CA SER A 321 16.59 -39.11 -1.50
C SER A 321 16.98 -40.54 -1.89
N GLU A 322 16.90 -41.46 -0.94
CA GLU A 322 17.12 -42.88 -1.20
C GLU A 322 15.95 -43.47 -2.00
N ARG A 323 16.28 -44.21 -3.07
CA ARG A 323 15.29 -44.96 -3.85
C ARG A 323 14.58 -45.98 -2.97
N VAL A 324 13.25 -45.88 -2.90
CA VAL A 324 12.42 -46.94 -2.35
C VAL A 324 12.28 -48.01 -3.43
N VAL A 325 13.02 -49.11 -3.28
CA VAL A 325 12.83 -50.29 -4.12
C VAL A 325 11.51 -50.93 -3.70
N ILE A 326 10.47 -50.77 -4.52
CA ILE A 326 9.23 -51.53 -4.34
C ILE A 326 9.55 -52.96 -4.80
N ASP A 327 9.75 -53.86 -3.85
CA ASP A 327 9.87 -55.29 -4.12
C ASP A 327 8.48 -55.82 -4.50
N GLU A 328 8.19 -55.93 -5.79
CA GLU A 328 6.94 -56.48 -6.34
C GLU A 328 6.86 -58.02 -6.17
N SER A 329 7.39 -58.60 -5.09
CA SER A 329 7.23 -60.03 -4.78
C SER A 329 6.35 -60.25 -3.56
N ILE A 330 5.05 -59.95 -3.66
CA ILE A 330 4.04 -60.52 -2.74
C ILE A 330 2.82 -61.03 -3.53
N ASP A 331 2.85 -62.35 -3.71
CA ASP A 331 1.76 -63.34 -3.70
C ASP A 331 0.67 -63.37 -4.78
N GLU A 332 1.01 -64.00 -5.91
CA GLU A 332 0.13 -64.98 -6.55
C GLU A 332 0.14 -66.30 -5.74
N SER A 333 -0.71 -66.42 -4.70
CA SER A 333 -1.29 -67.72 -4.36
C SER A 333 -2.50 -67.63 -3.45
N GLY A 334 -3.65 -68.08 -3.97
CA GLY A 334 -4.45 -69.07 -3.25
C GLY A 334 -5.50 -68.57 -2.26
N SER A 335 -6.68 -68.24 -2.80
CA SER A 335 -8.00 -68.52 -2.21
C SER A 335 -8.01 -69.76 -1.30
N THR A 336 -8.50 -69.63 -0.05
CA THR A 336 -9.71 -70.34 0.41
C THR A 336 -10.20 -69.86 1.77
N THR A 337 -11.51 -69.83 1.87
CA THR A 337 -12.36 -69.38 2.98
C THR A 337 -12.49 -70.39 4.12
N ASP A 338 -12.72 -69.84 5.30
CA ASP A 338 -13.79 -70.20 6.25
C ASP A 338 -13.48 -71.01 7.54
N SER A 339 -14.05 -70.44 8.62
CA SER A 339 -14.75 -71.08 9.76
C SER A 339 -14.01 -71.40 11.06
N GLY A 340 -14.41 -70.69 12.14
CA GLY A 340 -14.78 -71.36 13.41
C GLY A 340 -14.41 -70.72 14.77
N SER A 341 -15.32 -69.88 15.31
CA SER A 341 -15.82 -69.84 16.72
C SER A 341 -14.85 -69.71 17.94
N THR A 342 -15.09 -69.01 19.06
CA THR A 342 -16.26 -68.35 19.70
C THR A 342 -15.75 -67.55 20.93
N ALA A 343 -16.37 -66.38 21.17
CA ALA A 343 -16.62 -65.60 22.41
C ALA A 343 -15.72 -65.73 23.67
N GLU A 344 -15.21 -64.60 24.20
CA GLU A 344 -15.85 -63.85 25.32
C GLU A 344 -15.08 -62.55 25.71
N SER A 345 -15.86 -61.45 25.83
CA SER A 345 -15.80 -60.36 26.84
C SER A 345 -14.51 -59.54 27.09
N GLY A 346 -14.57 -58.23 26.80
CA GLY A 346 -13.85 -57.23 27.60
C GLY A 346 -13.54 -55.86 26.97
N SER A 347 -14.49 -54.92 27.06
CA SER A 347 -14.33 -53.46 27.23
C SER A 347 -13.37 -52.62 26.35
N THR A 348 -14.00 -51.78 25.51
CA THR A 348 -13.75 -50.34 25.23
C THR A 348 -12.31 -49.80 25.29
N ASP A 349 -11.76 -49.47 24.12
CA ASP A 349 -11.25 -48.13 23.83
C ASP A 349 -11.22 -47.92 22.31
N ASN A 350 -12.11 -47.05 21.81
CA ASN A 350 -12.10 -46.58 20.44
C ASN A 350 -11.14 -45.38 20.37
N THR A 351 -9.86 -45.65 20.14
CA THR A 351 -8.98 -44.69 19.46
C THR A 351 -9.20 -44.84 17.97
N GLU A 352 -10.03 -43.97 17.40
CA GLU A 352 -10.00 -43.66 15.97
C GLU A 352 -8.60 -43.09 15.67
N SER A 353 -7.75 -43.93 15.09
CA SER A 353 -6.57 -43.46 14.37
C SER A 353 -7.05 -42.94 13.02
N ASP A 354 -7.29 -41.64 12.93
CA ASP A 354 -7.37 -40.97 11.64
C ASP A 354 -5.95 -40.92 11.06
N GLY A 355 -5.66 -41.94 10.24
CA GLY A 355 -4.42 -42.09 9.51
C GLY A 355 -4.24 -40.95 8.52
N ASP A 356 -3.14 -40.23 8.71
CA ASP A 356 -2.60 -39.18 7.86
C ASP A 356 -2.57 -39.58 6.38
N SER A 357 -3.41 -38.94 5.58
CA SER A 357 -3.49 -39.14 4.12
C SER A 357 -2.43 -38.34 3.35
N THR A 358 -1.62 -37.50 4.00
CA THR A 358 -0.64 -36.59 3.38
C THR A 358 0.78 -37.16 3.34
N SER A 359 1.15 -38.04 4.27
CA SER A 359 2.35 -38.87 4.15
C SER A 359 2.35 -39.73 2.86
N ASN A 360 1.17 -40.06 2.33
CA ASN A 360 1.03 -40.87 1.11
C ASN A 360 1.24 -40.07 -0.19
N THR A 361 0.98 -38.76 -0.22
CA THR A 361 1.15 -37.94 -1.44
C THR A 361 2.61 -37.55 -1.66
N LEU A 362 3.34 -37.19 -0.61
CA LEU A 362 4.78 -36.87 -0.68
C LEU A 362 5.64 -38.10 -0.97
N SER A 363 5.32 -39.26 -0.37
CA SER A 363 6.02 -40.52 -0.68
C SER A 363 5.75 -40.99 -2.11
N SER A 364 4.56 -40.75 -2.65
CA SER A 364 4.20 -41.03 -4.05
C SER A 364 4.94 -40.12 -5.03
N ALA A 365 5.17 -38.85 -4.70
CA ALA A 365 5.95 -37.90 -5.52
C ALA A 365 7.42 -38.31 -5.65
N HIS A 366 8.03 -38.69 -4.54
CA HIS A 366 9.41 -39.20 -4.48
C HIS A 366 9.59 -40.49 -5.31
N LEU A 367 8.66 -41.45 -5.18
CA LEU A 367 8.64 -42.67 -5.98
C LEU A 367 8.48 -42.40 -7.48
N THR A 368 7.71 -41.37 -7.85
CA THR A 368 7.52 -41.00 -9.26
C THR A 368 8.71 -40.25 -9.85
N PHE A 369 9.44 -39.43 -9.09
CA PHE A 369 10.64 -38.76 -9.57
C PHE A 369 11.73 -39.76 -10.00
N HIS A 370 12.13 -40.67 -9.10
CA HIS A 370 13.23 -41.62 -9.36
C HIS A 370 12.94 -42.60 -10.48
N ALA A 371 11.66 -42.90 -10.74
CA ALA A 371 11.22 -43.72 -11.86
C ALA A 371 11.28 -42.97 -13.21
N GLN A 372 11.23 -41.63 -13.19
CA GLN A 372 11.14 -40.79 -14.38
C GLN A 372 12.49 -40.16 -14.77
N CYS A 373 13.35 -39.88 -13.79
CA CYS A 373 14.69 -39.33 -14.02
C CYS A 373 15.66 -40.40 -14.59
N PRO A 374 16.26 -40.19 -15.76
CA PRO A 374 17.21 -41.14 -16.35
C PRO A 374 18.45 -41.37 -15.47
N ASP A 375 19.00 -42.58 -15.55
CA ASP A 375 20.33 -42.95 -15.04
C ASP A 375 20.60 -42.63 -13.57
N GLU A 376 19.55 -42.65 -12.73
CA GLU A 376 19.66 -42.35 -11.29
C GLU A 376 20.15 -40.93 -10.98
N GLY A 377 19.93 -39.99 -11.91
CA GLY A 377 20.34 -38.60 -11.74
C GLY A 377 19.67 -37.92 -10.54
N ILE A 378 20.46 -37.15 -9.78
CA ILE A 378 19.96 -36.28 -8.70
C ILE A 378 19.31 -35.00 -9.27
N VAL A 379 19.58 -34.69 -10.53
CA VAL A 379 19.01 -33.55 -11.25
C VAL A 379 18.51 -33.99 -12.61
N CYS A 380 17.31 -33.55 -12.96
CA CYS A 380 16.79 -33.70 -14.32
C CYS A 380 15.95 -32.50 -14.73
N VAL A 381 15.74 -32.42 -16.04
CA VAL A 381 14.93 -31.39 -16.67
C VAL A 381 13.97 -32.01 -17.67
N ARG A 382 12.83 -31.34 -17.84
CA ARG A 382 11.86 -31.62 -18.90
C ARG A 382 11.36 -30.33 -19.53
N SER A 383 10.79 -30.44 -20.73
CA SER A 383 10.04 -29.35 -21.36
C SER A 383 8.65 -29.24 -20.74
N GLN A 384 8.05 -28.04 -20.73
CA GLN A 384 6.69 -27.83 -20.18
C GLN A 384 5.62 -28.75 -20.79
N ASP A 385 5.80 -29.17 -22.04
CA ASP A 385 4.84 -29.96 -22.83
C ASP A 385 5.22 -31.44 -22.93
N SER A 386 6.19 -31.88 -22.14
CA SER A 386 6.70 -33.26 -22.15
C SER A 386 6.68 -33.88 -20.75
N THR A 387 6.33 -35.17 -20.68
CA THR A 387 6.55 -36.03 -19.50
C THR A 387 7.95 -36.64 -19.46
N THR A 388 8.74 -36.46 -20.52
CA THR A 388 10.06 -37.10 -20.65
C THR A 388 11.11 -36.23 -19.98
N PHE A 389 11.80 -36.81 -19.02
CA PHE A 389 12.93 -36.20 -18.33
C PHE A 389 14.25 -36.53 -19.04
N SER A 390 15.21 -35.64 -18.88
CA SER A 390 16.57 -35.76 -19.40
C SER A 390 17.56 -35.16 -18.41
N GLN A 391 18.82 -35.59 -18.47
CA GLN A 391 19.87 -34.88 -17.74
C GLN A 391 20.14 -33.53 -18.42
N PRO A 392 20.26 -32.43 -17.66
CA PRO A 392 20.59 -31.13 -18.23
C PRO A 392 22.02 -31.10 -18.77
N GLU A 393 22.20 -30.49 -19.94
CA GLU A 393 23.53 -30.22 -20.49
C GLU A 393 24.23 -29.10 -19.70
N GLY A 394 25.56 -29.17 -19.58
CA GLY A 394 26.39 -28.14 -18.93
C GLY A 394 26.49 -28.24 -17.39
N VAL A 395 25.52 -28.88 -16.75
CA VAL A 395 25.50 -29.00 -15.28
C VAL A 395 26.63 -29.88 -14.75
N THR A 396 27.45 -29.30 -13.87
CA THR A 396 28.53 -30.04 -13.20
C THR A 396 28.00 -30.75 -11.97
N ILE A 397 28.12 -32.08 -11.94
CA ILE A 397 27.78 -32.92 -10.78
C ILE A 397 29.05 -33.63 -10.30
N ALA A 398 29.55 -33.23 -9.12
CA ALA A 398 30.74 -33.86 -8.54
C ALA A 398 30.67 -33.83 -7.00
N ASN A 399 30.98 -34.96 -6.35
CA ASN A 399 31.06 -35.09 -4.89
C ASN A 399 29.81 -34.55 -4.15
N ASN A 400 28.61 -34.90 -4.62
CA ASN A 400 27.32 -34.39 -4.10
C ASN A 400 27.20 -32.85 -4.18
N VAL A 401 27.84 -32.23 -5.15
CA VAL A 401 27.66 -30.81 -5.48
C VAL A 401 27.15 -30.70 -6.91
N ILE A 402 26.02 -30.02 -7.06
CA ILE A 402 25.43 -29.62 -8.32
C ILE A 402 25.75 -28.15 -8.50
N THR A 403 26.44 -27.80 -9.59
CA THR A 403 26.68 -26.40 -9.95
C THR A 403 25.92 -26.08 -11.23
N LEU A 404 24.98 -25.13 -11.14
CA LEU A 404 24.34 -24.53 -12.29
C LEU A 404 25.15 -23.30 -12.69
N HIS A 405 25.87 -23.38 -13.79
CA HIS A 405 26.65 -22.26 -14.29
C HIS A 405 25.75 -21.20 -14.93
N ALA A 406 26.19 -19.95 -14.87
CA ALA A 406 25.40 -18.83 -15.38
C ALA A 406 25.11 -18.96 -16.88
N GLU A 407 26.00 -19.59 -17.64
CA GLU A 407 25.87 -19.87 -19.07
C GLU A 407 24.88 -21.00 -19.42
N ASP A 408 24.61 -21.92 -18.48
CA ASP A 408 23.80 -23.13 -18.72
C ASP A 408 22.29 -22.91 -18.49
N ILE A 409 21.96 -21.83 -17.80
CA ILE A 409 20.60 -21.38 -17.50
C ILE A 409 20.32 -20.11 -18.30
N CYS A 410 19.09 -19.91 -18.78
CA CYS A 410 18.72 -18.77 -19.65
C CYS A 410 19.76 -18.52 -20.76
N THR A 411 20.24 -19.61 -21.38
CA THR A 411 21.33 -19.61 -22.35
C THR A 411 20.99 -18.70 -23.54
N GLN A 412 21.98 -17.97 -24.05
CA GLN A 412 21.84 -16.99 -25.15
C GLN A 412 20.95 -15.76 -24.82
N GLN A 413 20.55 -15.58 -23.56
CA GLN A 413 19.85 -14.38 -23.12
C GLN A 413 20.81 -13.47 -22.36
N SER A 414 20.85 -12.19 -22.75
CA SER A 414 21.64 -11.13 -22.08
C SER A 414 20.79 -10.32 -21.10
N SER A 415 19.73 -10.96 -20.59
CA SER A 415 18.76 -10.37 -19.67
C SER A 415 19.37 -10.06 -18.31
N PHE A 416 18.77 -9.08 -17.64
CA PHE A 416 19.10 -8.69 -16.27
C PHE A 416 18.93 -9.85 -15.28
N GLU A 417 17.86 -10.63 -15.39
CA GLU A 417 17.57 -11.77 -14.52
C GLU A 417 17.43 -13.09 -15.29
N CYS A 418 17.42 -14.21 -14.56
CA CYS A 418 17.04 -15.52 -15.08
C CYS A 418 15.99 -16.19 -14.19
N HIS A 419 14.86 -16.58 -14.78
CA HIS A 419 13.78 -17.29 -14.11
C HIS A 419 13.83 -18.80 -14.42
N LEU A 420 13.89 -19.64 -13.39
CA LEU A 420 13.82 -21.10 -13.53
C LEU A 420 12.55 -21.62 -12.89
N TYR A 421 11.87 -22.53 -13.57
CA TYR A 421 10.76 -23.27 -12.98
C TYR A 421 11.28 -24.53 -12.32
N VAL A 422 10.96 -24.72 -11.04
CA VAL A 422 11.36 -25.88 -10.25
C VAL A 422 10.09 -26.58 -9.80
N GLU A 423 9.87 -27.80 -10.30
CA GLU A 423 8.67 -28.56 -9.93
C GLU A 423 8.88 -29.46 -8.72
N HIS A 424 10.13 -29.73 -8.32
CA HIS A 424 10.48 -30.53 -7.16
C HIS A 424 11.92 -30.25 -6.72
N LEU A 425 12.14 -30.05 -5.42
CA LEU A 425 13.48 -29.91 -4.83
C LEU A 425 13.49 -30.54 -3.44
N ASP A 426 14.07 -31.74 -3.30
CA ASP A 426 14.27 -32.41 -2.01
C ASP A 426 15.73 -32.85 -1.87
N LEU A 427 16.48 -32.12 -1.04
CA LEU A 427 17.90 -32.37 -0.84
C LEU A 427 18.21 -32.64 0.63
N SER A 428 19.00 -33.67 0.88
CA SER A 428 19.42 -34.14 2.20
C SER A 428 20.93 -34.20 2.37
N LYS A 429 21.69 -34.38 1.29
CA LYS A 429 23.15 -34.55 1.30
C LYS A 429 23.88 -33.81 0.16
N THR A 430 23.11 -33.19 -0.73
CA THR A 430 23.61 -32.53 -1.94
C THR A 430 23.59 -31.02 -1.79
N LYS A 431 24.64 -30.38 -2.32
CA LYS A 431 24.74 -28.92 -2.40
C LYS A 431 24.37 -28.45 -3.79
N LEU A 432 23.32 -27.66 -3.91
CA LEU A 432 22.93 -26.96 -5.12
C LEU A 432 23.49 -25.53 -5.08
N LEU A 433 24.49 -25.28 -5.93
CA LEU A 433 25.13 -23.99 -6.12
C LEU A 433 24.64 -23.39 -7.43
N ILE A 434 24.12 -22.16 -7.37
CA ILE A 434 23.62 -21.45 -8.55
C ILE A 434 24.47 -20.22 -8.77
N GLU A 435 25.15 -20.14 -9.91
CA GLU A 435 25.93 -18.97 -10.26
C GLU A 435 25.00 -17.79 -10.57
N ASN A 436 24.98 -16.81 -9.66
CA ASN A 436 24.19 -15.59 -9.77
C ASN A 436 25.06 -14.34 -9.50
N GLY A 437 26.37 -14.44 -9.76
CA GLY A 437 27.32 -13.34 -9.62
C GLY A 437 26.99 -12.18 -10.56
N ASP A 438 26.74 -12.49 -11.83
CA ASP A 438 26.51 -11.48 -12.88
C ASP A 438 25.04 -11.05 -12.99
N ARG A 439 24.10 -11.98 -12.77
CA ARG A 439 22.66 -11.73 -12.82
C ARG A 439 21.92 -12.42 -11.68
N PRO A 440 20.87 -11.79 -11.11
CA PRO A 440 19.96 -12.47 -10.19
C PRO A 440 19.24 -13.66 -10.83
N VAL A 441 18.91 -14.62 -9.97
CA VAL A 441 18.16 -15.83 -10.29
C VAL A 441 16.88 -15.90 -9.46
N VAL A 442 15.76 -16.21 -10.12
CA VAL A 442 14.45 -16.41 -9.51
C VAL A 442 14.01 -17.85 -9.73
N LEU A 443 13.84 -18.60 -8.65
CA LEU A 443 13.33 -19.96 -8.63
C LEU A 443 11.82 -19.93 -8.41
N HIS A 444 11.05 -20.35 -9.41
CA HIS A 444 9.61 -20.45 -9.32
C HIS A 444 9.21 -21.85 -8.85
N LEU A 445 8.48 -21.92 -7.73
CA LEU A 445 7.93 -23.16 -7.16
C LEU A 445 6.57 -23.53 -7.74
N GLU A 446 6.23 -22.94 -8.87
CA GLU A 446 5.02 -23.20 -9.61
C GLU A 446 5.37 -23.73 -11.00
N LYS A 447 4.43 -24.46 -11.60
CA LYS A 447 4.57 -24.87 -12.99
C LYS A 447 4.16 -23.71 -13.91
N PRO A 448 4.72 -23.62 -15.13
CA PRO A 448 4.23 -22.67 -16.13
C PRO A 448 2.71 -22.81 -16.33
N LEU A 449 2.00 -21.71 -16.57
CA LEU A 449 0.52 -21.69 -16.67
C LEU A 449 -0.08 -22.67 -17.69
N ASN A 450 0.70 -23.07 -18.70
CA ASN A 450 0.28 -23.98 -19.78
C ASN A 450 0.76 -25.43 -19.57
N ASP A 451 1.35 -25.76 -18.41
CA ASP A 451 1.76 -27.12 -18.08
C ASP A 451 0.53 -27.95 -17.68
N THR A 452 0.17 -28.93 -18.52
CA THR A 452 -0.94 -29.87 -18.27
C THR A 452 -0.46 -31.22 -17.74
N ILE A 453 0.83 -31.33 -17.40
CA ILE A 453 1.52 -32.61 -17.24
C ILE A 453 1.88 -32.87 -15.77
N ASN A 454 1.18 -33.88 -15.23
CA ASN A 454 1.36 -34.53 -13.93
C ASN A 454 1.17 -33.63 -12.67
N PRO A 455 0.05 -33.77 -11.93
CA PRO A 455 -0.19 -33.02 -10.70
C PRO A 455 0.63 -33.50 -9.49
N ASN A 456 1.33 -34.64 -9.59
CA ASN A 456 1.91 -35.34 -8.43
C ASN A 456 3.33 -34.89 -8.03
N LEU A 457 4.00 -34.04 -8.81
CA LEU A 457 5.27 -33.44 -8.40
C LEU A 457 4.98 -32.08 -7.78
N SER A 458 5.13 -31.99 -6.46
CA SER A 458 4.87 -30.79 -5.69
C SER A 458 5.99 -29.79 -5.89
N GLY A 459 5.67 -28.56 -6.29
CA GLY A 459 6.61 -27.43 -6.27
C GLY A 459 6.97 -27.03 -4.84
N ALA A 460 7.53 -27.95 -4.06
CA ALA A 460 8.01 -27.75 -2.71
C ALA A 460 9.53 -27.78 -2.72
N ILE A 461 10.14 -26.98 -1.85
CA ILE A 461 11.56 -27.03 -1.51
C ILE A 461 11.70 -27.64 -0.13
N GLN A 462 12.47 -28.73 -0.04
CA GLN A 462 12.87 -29.37 1.20
C GLN A 462 14.40 -29.44 1.25
N LEU A 463 14.99 -28.76 2.22
CA LEU A 463 16.45 -28.68 2.39
C LEU A 463 16.82 -29.17 3.79
N ARG A 464 17.16 -30.45 3.90
CA ARG A 464 17.51 -31.13 5.15
C ARG A 464 19.00 -31.02 5.45
N ASN A 465 19.37 -31.29 6.69
CA ASN A 465 20.71 -31.19 7.22
C ASN A 465 21.68 -32.07 6.40
N GLY A 466 22.74 -31.46 5.89
CA GLY A 466 23.68 -32.06 4.95
C GLY A 466 23.55 -31.51 3.53
N SER A 467 22.41 -30.88 3.19
CA SER A 467 22.21 -30.16 1.94
C SER A 467 22.60 -28.67 2.02
N LEU A 468 22.59 -28.00 0.88
CA LEU A 468 22.76 -26.54 0.78
C LEU A 468 22.13 -26.05 -0.52
N LEU A 469 21.31 -25.01 -0.48
CA LEU A 469 20.91 -24.20 -1.63
C LEU A 469 21.46 -22.79 -1.44
N CYS A 470 22.36 -22.33 -2.32
CA CYS A 470 22.79 -20.94 -2.29
C CYS A 470 23.28 -20.38 -3.63
N GLY A 471 23.19 -19.06 -3.75
CA GLY A 471 23.81 -18.31 -4.84
C GLY A 471 25.31 -18.16 -4.64
N VAL A 472 26.08 -18.33 -5.72
CA VAL A 472 27.54 -18.21 -5.75
C VAL A 472 27.98 -17.25 -6.86
N ASN A 473 29.19 -16.69 -6.73
CA ASN A 473 29.85 -16.01 -7.85
C ASN A 473 30.37 -17.04 -8.85
N ASN A 474 30.54 -16.66 -10.12
CA ASN A 474 30.98 -17.58 -11.16
C ASN A 474 32.30 -18.26 -10.79
N GLY A 475 32.35 -19.59 -10.88
CA GLY A 475 33.50 -20.42 -10.50
C GLY A 475 33.76 -20.55 -8.99
N SER A 476 32.91 -19.99 -8.12
CA SER A 476 33.03 -20.09 -6.66
C SER A 476 32.21 -21.26 -6.11
N SER A 477 32.77 -21.96 -5.12
CA SER A 477 32.04 -22.96 -4.32
C SER A 477 31.48 -22.41 -3.00
N SER A 478 31.72 -21.12 -2.72
CA SER A 478 31.25 -20.44 -1.51
C SER A 478 30.09 -19.51 -1.81
N CYS A 479 29.06 -19.54 -0.96
CA CYS A 479 27.89 -18.68 -1.08
C CYS A 479 28.30 -17.20 -1.07
N ASN A 480 27.75 -16.41 -2.00
CA ASN A 480 28.16 -15.01 -2.21
C ASN A 480 27.58 -14.01 -1.20
N GLN A 481 26.67 -14.47 -0.33
CA GLN A 481 26.02 -13.65 0.72
C GLN A 481 25.15 -12.51 0.18
N GLN A 482 24.62 -12.65 -1.04
CA GLN A 482 23.79 -11.65 -1.72
C GLN A 482 22.34 -12.15 -1.82
N PRO A 483 21.52 -12.04 -0.76
CA PRO A 483 20.15 -12.55 -0.77
C PRO A 483 19.27 -11.89 -1.84
N ALA A 484 19.54 -10.63 -2.20
CA ALA A 484 18.84 -9.92 -3.26
C ALA A 484 18.98 -10.57 -4.65
N LYS A 485 19.93 -11.51 -4.83
CA LYS A 485 20.18 -12.20 -6.11
C LYS A 485 19.65 -13.62 -6.19
N LEU A 486 19.16 -14.20 -5.10
CA LEU A 486 18.51 -15.51 -5.11
C LEU A 486 17.10 -15.36 -4.55
N ILE A 487 16.11 -15.43 -5.43
CA ILE A 487 14.71 -15.27 -5.07
C ILE A 487 14.02 -16.62 -5.21
N ILE A 488 13.26 -17.02 -4.20
CA ILE A 488 12.36 -18.17 -4.25
C ILE A 488 10.94 -17.64 -4.31
N SER A 489 10.22 -17.92 -5.38
CA SER A 489 8.93 -17.31 -5.72
C SER A 489 7.83 -18.33 -5.98
N ALA A 490 6.60 -18.04 -5.57
CA ALA A 490 5.40 -18.82 -5.94
C ALA A 490 4.15 -17.92 -5.94
N SER A 491 3.64 -17.60 -7.12
CA SER A 491 2.45 -16.76 -7.30
C SER A 491 1.13 -17.56 -7.36
N ALA A 492 1.22 -18.86 -7.62
CA ALA A 492 0.17 -19.86 -7.67
C ALA A 492 0.15 -20.69 -6.38
N GLY A 493 -1.03 -21.23 -6.06
CA GLY A 493 -1.29 -21.98 -4.84
C GLY A 493 -2.72 -21.75 -4.34
N THR A 494 -3.02 -22.30 -3.16
CA THR A 494 -4.35 -22.22 -2.53
C THR A 494 -4.41 -21.11 -1.49
N SER A 495 -5.56 -20.46 -1.31
CA SER A 495 -5.74 -19.34 -0.36
C SER A 495 -5.90 -19.75 1.10
N ASP A 496 -6.05 -21.05 1.37
CA ASP A 496 -6.50 -21.57 2.67
C ASP A 496 -5.38 -22.34 3.37
N MET A 497 -4.16 -21.82 3.36
CA MET A 497 -3.00 -22.53 3.92
C MET A 497 -2.78 -22.12 5.37
N ASN A 498 -3.35 -22.84 6.33
CA ASN A 498 -2.95 -22.72 7.74
C ASN A 498 -1.71 -23.59 8.03
N CYS A 499 -1.21 -23.59 9.27
CA CYS A 499 -0.05 -24.39 9.66
C CYS A 499 -0.36 -25.88 9.94
N GLU A 500 -1.57 -26.36 9.66
CA GLU A 500 -2.03 -27.69 10.08
C GLU A 500 -1.60 -28.85 9.16
N SER A 501 -1.10 -28.59 7.94
CA SER A 501 -0.72 -29.68 7.02
C SER A 501 0.40 -29.31 6.03
N ASP A 502 1.17 -30.31 5.62
CA ASP A 502 2.14 -30.18 4.54
C ASP A 502 1.40 -30.12 3.20
N ARG A 503 1.73 -29.11 2.38
CA ARG A 503 0.99 -28.73 1.16
C ARG A 503 1.95 -28.39 0.02
N PRO A 504 1.50 -28.42 -1.25
CA PRO A 504 2.30 -27.92 -2.37
C PRO A 504 2.66 -26.44 -2.18
N HIS A 505 3.75 -25.98 -2.81
CA HIS A 505 4.29 -24.61 -2.67
C HIS A 505 4.82 -24.29 -1.26
N MET A 506 5.42 -25.30 -0.61
CA MET A 506 6.04 -25.16 0.70
C MET A 506 7.57 -25.02 0.58
N LEU A 507 8.15 -24.14 1.40
CA LEU A 507 9.58 -24.02 1.62
C LEU A 507 9.93 -24.48 3.04
N ARG A 508 10.77 -25.51 3.13
CA ARG A 508 11.31 -26.05 4.38
C ARG A 508 12.82 -26.09 4.32
N TRP A 509 13.46 -25.54 5.34
CA TRP A 509 14.92 -25.58 5.51
C TRP A 509 15.25 -25.66 7.00
N GLU A 510 16.52 -25.85 7.32
CA GLU A 510 16.99 -25.90 8.69
C GLU A 510 18.43 -25.41 8.83
N GLY A 511 18.87 -25.28 10.09
CA GLY A 511 20.21 -24.86 10.47
C GLY A 511 20.19 -23.53 11.20
N SER A 512 20.51 -23.57 12.48
CA SER A 512 20.36 -22.46 13.43
C SER A 512 21.36 -21.32 13.30
N SER A 513 22.29 -21.37 12.33
CA SER A 513 23.34 -20.37 12.15
C SER A 513 23.68 -20.19 10.67
N LYS A 514 24.37 -19.10 10.34
CA LYS A 514 24.87 -18.82 8.99
C LYS A 514 25.67 -19.97 8.37
N SER A 515 26.46 -20.70 9.17
CA SER A 515 27.31 -21.79 8.68
C SER A 515 26.62 -23.15 8.61
N SER A 516 25.52 -23.32 9.35
CA SER A 516 24.75 -24.58 9.37
C SER A 516 23.46 -24.51 8.56
N SER A 517 23.00 -23.32 8.16
CA SER A 517 21.79 -23.15 7.36
C SER A 517 21.90 -23.80 6.01
N THR A 518 20.88 -24.58 5.65
CA THR A 518 20.72 -25.19 4.33
C THR A 518 20.20 -24.18 3.29
N LEU A 519 19.69 -23.02 3.73
CA LEU A 519 19.31 -21.88 2.88
C LEU A 519 19.79 -20.56 3.52
N PRO A 520 21.10 -20.23 3.45
CA PRO A 520 21.65 -19.14 4.24
C PRO A 520 21.30 -17.74 3.71
N HIS A 521 21.06 -17.60 2.40
CA HIS A 521 20.93 -16.31 1.72
C HIS A 521 19.90 -16.35 0.58
N ALA A 522 18.70 -15.81 0.81
CA ALA A 522 17.66 -15.71 -0.22
C ALA A 522 16.58 -14.69 0.16
N ILE A 523 15.83 -14.23 -0.83
CA ILE A 523 14.51 -13.61 -0.61
C ILE A 523 13.44 -14.67 -0.90
N VAL A 524 12.51 -14.84 0.04
CA VAL A 524 11.39 -15.75 -0.08
C VAL A 524 10.13 -14.94 -0.36
N HIS A 525 9.49 -15.18 -1.49
CA HIS A 525 8.27 -14.51 -1.94
C HIS A 525 7.22 -15.55 -2.37
N LEU A 526 6.44 -16.01 -1.40
CA LEU A 526 5.44 -17.07 -1.58
C LEU A 526 4.03 -16.52 -1.28
N PRO A 527 3.50 -15.56 -2.06
CA PRO A 527 2.17 -14.99 -1.81
C PRO A 527 1.03 -16.01 -1.79
N ARG A 528 1.27 -17.21 -2.31
CA ARG A 528 0.38 -18.37 -2.20
C ARG A 528 1.12 -19.65 -1.78
N GLY A 529 2.16 -19.52 -0.98
CA GLY A 529 2.87 -20.67 -0.39
C GLY A 529 3.12 -20.52 1.10
N THR A 530 3.75 -21.55 1.66
CA THR A 530 4.00 -21.67 3.10
C THR A 530 5.49 -21.79 3.38
N VAL A 531 5.96 -21.08 4.40
CA VAL A 531 7.27 -21.28 5.02
C VAL A 531 7.10 -22.11 6.28
N LYS A 532 7.78 -23.26 6.35
CA LYS A 532 7.72 -24.16 7.52
C LYS A 532 9.07 -24.85 7.72
N PRO A 533 9.98 -24.30 8.54
CA PRO A 533 11.28 -24.92 8.76
C PRO A 533 11.17 -26.32 9.39
N PHE A 534 12.19 -27.17 9.22
CA PHE A 534 12.22 -28.52 9.84
C PHE A 534 12.66 -28.47 11.31
N SER A 535 13.49 -27.49 11.64
CA SER A 535 14.06 -27.22 12.96
C SER A 535 14.52 -25.76 12.99
N ASP A 536 15.24 -25.32 14.03
CA ASP A 536 15.73 -23.93 14.08
C ASP A 536 16.45 -23.55 12.78
N ALA A 537 16.05 -22.41 12.21
CA ALA A 537 16.34 -22.04 10.85
C ALA A 537 16.88 -20.61 10.77
N TYR A 538 18.05 -20.46 10.16
CA TYR A 538 18.68 -19.17 9.88
C TYR A 538 18.45 -18.80 8.42
N LEU A 539 18.11 -17.53 8.16
CA LEU A 539 18.09 -16.94 6.82
C LEU A 539 18.57 -15.49 6.90
N HIS A 540 19.58 -15.12 6.12
CA HIS A 540 19.84 -13.70 5.82
C HIS A 540 19.06 -13.34 4.56
N GLY A 541 18.01 -12.53 4.72
CA GLY A 541 16.97 -12.39 3.70
C GLY A 541 15.72 -11.66 4.15
N VAL A 542 14.65 -11.88 3.39
CA VAL A 542 13.29 -11.39 3.64
C VAL A 542 12.32 -12.53 3.38
N ILE A 543 11.23 -12.62 4.16
CA ILE A 543 10.20 -13.65 3.99
C ILE A 543 8.83 -13.00 3.81
N TRP A 544 8.29 -13.06 2.61
CA TRP A 544 6.93 -12.66 2.30
C TRP A 544 6.17 -13.90 1.82
N ALA A 545 5.41 -14.53 2.71
CA ALA A 545 4.70 -15.78 2.41
C ALA A 545 3.26 -15.66 2.88
N HIS A 546 2.32 -16.37 2.24
CA HIS A 546 0.95 -16.41 2.74
C HIS A 546 0.92 -16.90 4.19
N SER A 547 1.71 -17.95 4.47
CA SER A 547 1.79 -18.55 5.80
C SER A 547 3.22 -18.78 6.25
N ILE A 548 3.51 -18.47 7.52
CA ILE A 548 4.81 -18.65 8.16
C ILE A 548 4.61 -19.45 9.44
N CYS A 549 5.12 -20.68 9.46
CA CYS A 549 4.83 -21.70 10.47
C CYS A 549 6.10 -22.17 11.18
N ALA A 550 6.50 -21.50 12.27
CA ALA A 550 7.74 -21.76 13.01
C ALA A 550 7.58 -22.74 14.19
N ASN A 551 6.47 -23.50 14.26
CA ASN A 551 6.21 -24.44 15.36
C ASN A 551 7.24 -25.58 15.44
N ASP A 552 7.76 -26.01 14.30
CA ASP A 552 8.75 -27.09 14.23
C ASP A 552 10.19 -26.56 14.48
N GLY A 553 10.38 -25.24 14.51
CA GLY A 553 11.68 -24.60 14.75
C GLY A 553 11.68 -23.10 14.51
N ASN A 554 12.43 -22.37 15.34
CA ASN A 554 12.43 -20.91 15.32
C ASN A 554 13.16 -20.36 14.10
N ILE A 555 12.63 -19.28 13.52
CA ILE A 555 13.27 -18.59 12.40
C ILE A 555 14.10 -17.42 12.95
N GLN A 556 15.41 -17.45 12.73
CA GLN A 556 16.26 -16.27 12.81
C GLN A 556 16.38 -15.63 11.43
N LEU A 557 15.68 -14.50 11.26
CA LEU A 557 15.77 -13.70 10.05
C LEU A 557 16.80 -12.57 10.25
N VAL A 558 17.90 -12.62 9.50
CA VAL A 558 18.90 -11.54 9.46
C VAL A 558 18.58 -10.60 8.31
N THR A 559 18.42 -9.31 8.58
CA THR A 559 17.91 -8.34 7.58
C THR A 559 18.91 -7.28 7.18
N GLU A 560 20.11 -7.30 7.78
CA GLU A 560 21.18 -6.36 7.52
C GLU A 560 22.52 -7.09 7.50
N ASN A 561 23.40 -6.70 6.58
CA ASN A 561 24.80 -7.12 6.56
C ASN A 561 25.71 -5.92 6.32
N ASN A 562 26.66 -5.68 7.24
CA ASN A 562 27.65 -4.60 7.15
C ASN A 562 27.03 -3.19 6.95
N GLY A 563 25.90 -2.88 7.60
CA GLY A 563 25.26 -1.56 7.52
C GLY A 563 24.40 -1.34 6.27
N GLU A 564 24.20 -2.35 5.43
CA GLU A 564 23.24 -2.33 4.32
C GLU A 564 22.12 -3.35 4.57
N THR A 565 20.87 -2.90 4.49
CA THR A 565 19.71 -3.78 4.65
C THR A 565 19.42 -4.56 3.36
N VAL A 566 18.86 -5.77 3.51
CA VAL A 566 18.44 -6.60 2.37
C VAL A 566 17.45 -5.85 1.48
N ILE A 567 16.55 -5.07 2.08
CA ILE A 567 15.58 -4.24 1.36
C ILE A 567 16.28 -3.18 0.50
N LYS A 568 17.24 -2.44 1.06
CA LYS A 568 17.98 -1.42 0.29
C LYS A 568 18.78 -2.02 -0.85
N ALA A 569 19.47 -3.14 -0.60
CA ALA A 569 20.18 -3.87 -1.64
C ALA A 569 19.22 -4.35 -2.74
N SER A 570 18.02 -4.79 -2.36
CA SER A 570 16.98 -5.25 -3.30
C SER A 570 16.39 -4.12 -4.13
N ASP A 571 16.03 -2.99 -3.50
CA ASP A 571 15.51 -1.82 -4.22
C ASP A 571 16.55 -1.29 -5.22
N SER A 572 17.82 -1.24 -4.83
CA SER A 572 18.92 -0.81 -5.70
C SER A 572 19.12 -1.74 -6.90
N LEU A 573 19.00 -3.06 -6.69
CA LEU A 573 19.19 -4.07 -7.72
C LEU A 573 17.96 -4.16 -8.67
N TRP A 574 16.77 -4.27 -8.11
CA TRP A 574 15.51 -4.51 -8.82
C TRP A 574 14.76 -3.25 -9.25
N LYS A 575 15.23 -2.09 -8.78
CA LYS A 575 14.70 -0.76 -9.10
C LYS A 575 13.24 -0.60 -8.71
N TRP A 576 12.84 -1.11 -7.56
CA TRP A 576 11.43 -1.13 -7.16
C TRP A 576 10.85 0.29 -7.12
N THR A 577 11.55 1.21 -6.45
CA THR A 577 11.13 2.61 -6.33
C THR A 577 11.08 3.32 -7.69
N GLU A 578 12.07 3.09 -8.58
CA GLU A 578 12.09 3.67 -9.93
C GLU A 578 10.92 3.16 -10.80
N LYS A 579 10.48 1.91 -10.57
CA LYS A 579 9.31 1.30 -11.19
C LYS A 579 7.98 1.70 -10.55
N GLY A 580 8.01 2.61 -9.58
CA GLY A 580 6.83 3.15 -8.92
C GLY A 580 6.26 2.25 -7.81
N PHE A 581 7.02 1.25 -7.33
CA PHE A 581 6.62 0.50 -6.14
C PHE A 581 6.78 1.40 -4.91
N PRO A 582 5.70 1.70 -4.18
CA PRO A 582 5.75 2.61 -3.02
C PRO A 582 6.38 1.97 -1.77
N GLY A 583 6.64 0.66 -1.84
CA GLY A 583 7.14 -0.17 -0.75
C GLY A 583 6.08 -1.07 -0.13
N TYR A 584 6.55 -1.98 0.73
CA TYR A 584 5.71 -2.89 1.53
C TYR A 584 6.17 -2.83 2.97
N GLY A 585 5.35 -2.25 3.84
CA GLY A 585 5.72 -1.88 5.20
C GLY A 585 4.72 -0.93 5.83
N ARG A 586 5.12 -0.24 6.90
CA ARG A 586 4.36 0.87 7.48
C ARG A 586 4.44 2.09 6.56
N MET A 587 3.30 2.56 6.10
CA MET A 587 3.17 3.59 5.08
C MET A 587 2.88 4.95 5.70
N VAL A 588 3.43 5.99 5.07
CA VAL A 588 3.11 7.39 5.37
C VAL A 588 2.53 8.03 4.13
N ALA A 589 1.32 8.56 4.26
CA ALA A 589 0.61 9.26 3.20
C ALA A 589 0.88 10.76 3.25
N ARG A 590 1.08 11.37 2.08
CA ARG A 590 1.28 12.81 1.91
C ARG A 590 0.57 13.30 0.67
N GLY A 591 -0.04 14.47 0.77
CA GLY A 591 -0.61 15.17 -0.37
C GLY A 591 0.45 16.00 -1.09
N ILE A 592 0.78 15.64 -2.32
CA ILE A 592 1.68 16.36 -3.20
C ILE A 592 0.85 17.19 -4.16
N ARG A 593 1.31 18.40 -4.47
CA ARG A 593 0.61 19.29 -5.40
C ARG A 593 0.41 18.58 -6.74
N GLY A 594 -0.85 18.34 -7.10
CA GLY A 594 -1.23 17.74 -8.38
C GLY A 594 -1.11 18.73 -9.55
N THR A 595 -1.35 18.23 -10.75
CA THR A 595 -1.33 18.99 -12.02
C THR A 595 -2.69 19.53 -12.43
N GLY A 596 -3.76 19.23 -11.68
CA GLY A 596 -5.12 19.69 -11.96
C GLY A 596 -5.32 21.20 -11.83
N PHE A 597 -6.33 21.72 -12.52
CA PHE A 597 -6.72 23.13 -12.44
C PHE A 597 -7.58 23.40 -11.19
N ASP A 598 -7.34 24.54 -10.53
CA ASP A 598 -8.21 25.04 -9.46
C ASP A 598 -9.55 25.48 -10.06
N ILE A 599 -10.67 24.93 -9.57
CA ILE A 599 -12.02 25.31 -10.00
C ILE A 599 -12.70 26.08 -8.88
N PHE A 600 -13.11 27.32 -9.15
CA PHE A 600 -13.86 28.16 -8.21
C PHE A 600 -15.34 28.22 -8.58
N ARG A 601 -16.21 27.84 -7.65
CA ARG A 601 -17.66 28.08 -7.73
C ARG A 601 -18.01 29.23 -6.79
N ARG A 602 -18.56 30.31 -7.36
CA ARG A 602 -18.92 31.55 -6.66
C ARG A 602 -20.43 31.62 -6.47
N TRP A 603 -20.90 32.12 -5.33
CA TRP A 603 -22.32 32.44 -5.12
C TRP A 603 -22.54 33.51 -4.05
#